data_AF-A0A817AYS6-F1
#
_entry.id   AF-A0A817AYS6-F1
#
_cell.length_a   1.000
_cell.length_b   1.000
_cell.length_c   1.000
_cell.angle_alpha   90.00
_cell.angle_beta   90.00
_cell.angle_gamma   90.00
#
_symmetry.space_group_name_H-M   'P 1'
#
loop_
_entity.id
_entity.type
_entity.pdbx_description
1 polymer ?
#
loop_
_entity_poly.entity_id
_entity_poly.type
_entity_poly.pdbx_seq_one_letter_code
_entity_poly.pdbx_strand_id
1 'polypeptide(L)'
;MFQGRIELAKVEIEEYKALTDFNQIATPAQFNFHFVLESKVKQCSMKNKSYVMVTKRAEYGLLPKFIEKMEFSFKIDESVMSQEDAQVMYDQMHKITKDYRTQMMALYVRSLAREYELLSSEIKRTVELFPQEKDQGFGATSGHVAFKHYHELREKRLNLEVEQSLYFLEETQPMQINSITS
;
A
#
# COMPACT_ATOMS: atom_id res chain seq x y z
N MET A 1 -0.07 4.77 19.40
CA MET A 1 1.00 3.76 19.19
C MET A 1 0.77 2.45 19.96
N PHE A 2 0.61 2.45 21.29
CA PHE A 2 0.50 1.21 22.09
C PHE A 2 -0.76 0.38 21.79
N GLN A 3 -1.90 1.05 21.61
CA GLN A 3 -3.18 0.39 21.30
C GLN A 3 -3.17 -0.38 19.97
N GLY A 4 -2.62 0.21 18.90
CA GLY A 4 -2.53 -0.44 17.59
C GLY A 4 -1.59 -1.64 17.57
N ARG A 5 -0.50 -1.61 18.36
CA ARG A 5 0.40 -2.76 18.55
C ARG A 5 -0.27 -3.90 19.31
N ILE A 6 -1.05 -3.58 20.35
CA ILE A 6 -1.84 -4.57 21.08
C ILE A 6 -2.89 -5.20 20.15
N GLU A 7 -3.57 -4.39 19.34
CA GLU A 7 -4.57 -4.89 18.41
C GLU A 7 -3.96 -5.80 17.35
N LEU A 8 -2.83 -5.41 16.76
CA LEU A 8 -2.10 -6.25 15.81
C LEU A 8 -1.73 -7.60 16.44
N ALA A 9 -1.15 -7.59 17.64
CA ALA A 9 -0.75 -8.81 18.34
C ALA A 9 -1.95 -9.73 18.66
N LYS A 10 -3.12 -9.16 18.98
CA LYS A 10 -4.36 -9.93 19.18
C LYS A 10 -4.79 -10.63 17.91
N VAL A 11 -4.82 -9.89 16.79
CA VAL A 11 -5.22 -10.45 15.48
C VAL A 11 -4.23 -11.50 15.01
N GLU A 12 -2.92 -11.33 15.25
CA GLU A 12 -1.89 -12.36 14.96
C GLU A 12 -2.17 -13.68 15.69
N ILE A 13 -2.52 -13.61 16.99
CA ILE A 13 -2.84 -14.80 17.78
C ILE A 13 -4.13 -15.46 17.27
N GLU A 14 -5.15 -14.66 16.94
CA GLU A 14 -6.41 -15.16 16.39
C GLU A 14 -6.22 -15.81 15.02
N GLU A 15 -5.46 -15.18 14.12
CA GLU A 15 -5.12 -15.73 12.79
C GLU A 15 -4.37 -17.05 12.92
N TYR A 16 -3.39 -17.14 13.82
CA TYR A 16 -2.63 -18.38 14.03
C TYR A 16 -3.52 -19.53 14.51
N LYS A 17 -4.46 -19.26 15.42
CA LYS A 17 -5.44 -20.25 15.88
C LYS A 17 -6.34 -20.68 14.72
N ALA A 18 -6.91 -19.74 13.98
CA ALA A 18 -7.77 -20.04 12.85
C ALA A 18 -7.05 -20.84 11.74
N LEU A 19 -5.76 -20.56 11.49
CA LEU A 19 -4.93 -21.34 10.59
C LEU A 19 -4.74 -22.77 11.09
N THR A 20 -4.50 -22.93 12.39
CA THR A 20 -4.33 -24.25 13.00
C THR A 20 -5.61 -25.07 12.87
N ASP A 21 -6.76 -24.46 13.14
CA ASP A 21 -8.07 -25.09 13.02
C ASP A 21 -8.37 -25.48 11.56
N PHE A 22 -8.08 -24.59 10.61
CA PHE A 22 -8.17 -24.90 9.17
C PHE A 22 -7.29 -26.09 8.80
N ASN A 23 -6.02 -26.11 9.23
CA ASN A 23 -5.08 -27.16 8.87
C ASN A 23 -5.48 -28.55 9.39
N GLN A 24 -6.27 -28.63 10.46
CA GLN A 24 -6.75 -29.90 11.02
C GLN A 24 -7.90 -30.50 10.20
N ILE A 25 -8.66 -29.68 9.50
CA ILE A 25 -9.91 -30.09 8.82
C ILE A 25 -9.86 -29.92 7.30
N ALA A 26 -8.84 -29.24 6.78
CA ALA A 26 -8.70 -28.94 5.36
C ALA A 26 -8.35 -30.18 4.54
N THR A 27 -8.98 -30.29 3.36
CA THR A 27 -8.67 -31.36 2.41
C THR A 27 -7.44 -31.02 1.56
N PRO A 28 -6.79 -31.99 0.91
CA PRO A 28 -5.62 -31.72 0.08
C PRO A 28 -5.87 -30.67 -1.02
N ALA A 29 -7.08 -30.65 -1.60
CA ALA A 29 -7.47 -29.65 -2.58
C ALA A 29 -7.53 -28.24 -1.96
N GLN A 30 -8.10 -28.12 -0.76
CA GLN A 30 -8.18 -26.86 -0.01
C GLN A 30 -6.80 -26.36 0.43
N PHE A 31 -5.89 -27.26 0.82
CA PHE A 31 -4.49 -26.93 1.09
C PHE A 31 -3.77 -26.38 -0.15
N ASN A 32 -3.94 -27.02 -1.31
CA ASN A 32 -3.34 -26.55 -2.55
C ASN A 32 -3.84 -25.14 -2.93
N PHE A 33 -5.14 -24.89 -2.77
CA PHE A 33 -5.73 -23.56 -2.95
C PHE A 33 -5.15 -22.54 -1.96
N HIS A 34 -5.02 -22.92 -0.69
CA HIS A 34 -4.44 -22.07 0.35
C HIS A 34 -3.02 -21.61 0.00
N PHE A 35 -2.13 -22.51 -0.46
CA PHE A 35 -0.76 -22.14 -0.84
C PHE A 35 -0.70 -21.12 -1.98
N VAL A 36 -1.56 -21.29 -3.00
CA VAL A 36 -1.65 -20.33 -4.12
C VAL A 36 -2.14 -18.98 -3.63
N LEU A 37 -3.17 -18.96 -2.78
CA LEU A 37 -3.74 -17.75 -2.20
C LEU A 37 -2.76 -17.04 -1.27
N GLU A 38 -2.01 -17.76 -0.43
CA GLU A 38 -1.06 -17.19 0.51
C GLU A 38 -0.03 -16.29 -0.19
N SER A 39 0.59 -16.79 -1.27
CA SER A 39 1.57 -16.02 -2.04
C SER A 39 0.95 -14.74 -2.61
N LYS A 40 -0.27 -14.84 -3.16
CA LYS A 40 -0.99 -13.69 -3.73
C LYS A 40 -1.37 -12.67 -2.66
N VAL A 41 -1.87 -13.11 -1.51
CA VAL A 41 -2.22 -12.24 -0.38
C VAL A 41 -1.01 -11.48 0.13
N LYS A 42 0.15 -12.14 0.24
CA LYS A 42 1.41 -11.48 0.62
C LYS A 42 1.82 -10.41 -0.38
N GLN A 43 1.76 -10.71 -1.69
CA GLN A 43 2.06 -9.74 -2.74
C GLN A 43 1.07 -8.56 -2.72
N CYS A 44 -0.22 -8.84 -2.55
CA CYS A 44 -1.27 -7.83 -2.45
C CYS A 44 -1.04 -6.88 -1.28
N SER A 45 -0.68 -7.41 -0.10
CA SER A 45 -0.32 -6.58 1.06
C SER A 45 0.88 -5.67 0.79
N MET A 46 1.94 -6.18 0.16
CA MET A 46 3.11 -5.35 -0.21
C MET A 46 2.74 -4.23 -1.18
N LYS A 47 1.83 -4.50 -2.13
CA LYS A 47 1.32 -3.50 -3.07
C LYS A 47 0.41 -2.48 -2.39
N ASN A 48 -0.48 -2.92 -1.50
CA ASN A 48 -1.32 -2.04 -0.68
C ASN A 48 -0.46 -1.09 0.15
N LYS A 49 0.53 -1.63 0.88
CA LYS A 49 1.48 -0.84 1.67
C LYS A 49 2.17 0.21 0.80
N SER A 50 2.67 -0.19 -0.38
CA SER A 50 3.36 0.72 -1.30
C SER A 50 2.42 1.82 -1.80
N TYR A 51 1.21 1.46 -2.23
CA TYR A 51 0.17 2.41 -2.66
C TYR A 51 -0.17 3.42 -1.56
N VAL A 52 -0.52 2.94 -0.37
CA VAL A 52 -0.93 3.78 0.77
C VAL A 52 0.22 4.71 1.21
N MET A 53 1.44 4.20 1.31
CA MET A 53 2.62 5.00 1.67
C MET A 53 2.93 6.08 0.63
N VAL A 54 2.87 5.75 -0.66
CA VAL A 54 3.17 6.71 -1.74
C VAL A 54 2.08 7.76 -1.87
N THR A 55 0.81 7.38 -1.70
CA THR A 55 -0.32 8.32 -1.63
C THR A 55 -0.13 9.32 -0.49
N LYS A 56 0.20 8.83 0.71
CA LYS A 56 0.47 9.71 1.86
C LYS A 56 1.65 10.66 1.63
N ARG A 57 2.73 10.15 1.01
CA ARG A 57 3.86 10.99 0.61
C ARG A 57 3.48 12.05 -0.41
N ALA A 58 2.59 11.73 -1.36
CA ALA A 58 2.09 12.71 -2.32
C ALA A 58 1.33 13.84 -1.64
N GLU A 59 0.47 13.52 -0.67
CA GLU A 59 -0.25 14.51 0.17
C GLU A 59 0.71 15.46 0.89
N TYR A 60 1.86 14.94 1.33
CA TYR A 60 2.91 15.73 2.00
C TYR A 60 3.92 16.39 1.05
N GLY A 61 3.76 16.27 -0.27
CA GLY A 61 4.75 16.77 -1.24
C GLY A 61 6.12 16.08 -1.17
N LEU A 62 6.21 14.91 -0.53
CA LEU A 62 7.44 14.15 -0.34
C LEU A 62 7.71 13.22 -1.52
N LEU A 63 8.36 13.74 -2.55
CA LEU A 63 8.65 12.99 -3.75
C LEU A 63 9.57 11.78 -3.49
N PRO A 64 9.38 10.66 -4.23
CA PRO A 64 10.39 9.62 -4.32
C PRO A 64 11.69 10.16 -4.95
N LYS A 65 12.85 9.66 -4.50
CA LYS A 65 14.18 10.09 -4.97
C LYS A 65 14.33 10.07 -6.49
N PHE A 66 13.67 9.14 -7.19
CA PHE A 66 13.77 9.03 -8.65
C PHE A 66 12.99 10.14 -9.37
N ILE A 67 11.94 10.70 -8.75
CA ILE A 67 11.18 11.85 -9.28
C ILE A 67 11.90 13.16 -8.91
N GLU A 68 12.42 13.24 -7.69
CA GLU A 68 13.11 14.43 -7.15
C GLU A 68 14.34 14.82 -7.98
N LYS A 69 15.13 13.83 -8.42
CA LYS A 69 16.37 14.03 -9.18
C LYS A 69 16.20 14.70 -10.55
N MET A 70 14.99 14.73 -11.10
CA MET A 70 14.75 15.44 -12.35
C MET A 70 14.40 16.91 -12.06
N GLU A 71 15.30 17.77 -12.50
CA GLU A 71 15.16 19.23 -12.46
C GLU A 71 15.56 19.76 -13.84
N PHE A 72 14.67 20.54 -14.45
CA PHE A 72 14.94 21.21 -15.71
C PHE A 72 15.57 22.57 -15.39
N SER A 73 16.87 22.59 -15.13
CA SER A 73 17.61 23.82 -14.90
C SER A 73 18.82 23.88 -15.83
N PHE A 74 18.78 24.82 -16.78
CA PHE A 74 19.92 25.19 -17.60
C PHE A 74 20.27 26.65 -17.36
N LYS A 75 21.55 27.01 -17.55
CA LYS A 75 22.00 28.38 -17.39
C LYS A 75 21.63 29.20 -18.63
N ILE A 76 21.10 30.39 -18.39
CA ILE A 76 20.82 31.37 -19.45
C ILE A 76 22.03 32.29 -19.56
N ASP A 77 22.38 32.66 -20.80
CA ASP A 77 23.40 33.68 -21.03
C ASP A 77 22.81 35.08 -20.77
N GLU A 78 23.02 35.56 -19.56
CA GLU A 78 22.55 36.87 -19.09
C GLU A 78 23.36 38.05 -19.70
N SER A 79 24.41 37.79 -20.47
CA SER A 79 25.17 38.85 -21.17
C SER A 79 24.48 39.34 -22.43
N VAL A 80 23.58 38.53 -23.01
CA VAL A 80 22.84 38.83 -24.25
C VAL A 80 21.34 39.05 -24.02
N MET A 81 20.89 38.91 -22.77
CA MET A 81 19.48 38.94 -22.39
C MET A 81 19.29 39.90 -21.20
N SER A 82 18.15 40.60 -21.16
CA SER A 82 17.82 41.42 -19.99
C SER A 82 17.60 40.54 -18.75
N GLN A 83 17.80 41.09 -17.56
CA GLN A 83 17.55 40.36 -16.32
C GLN A 83 16.08 39.94 -16.18
N GLU A 84 15.15 40.77 -16.66
CA GLU A 84 13.71 40.46 -16.65
C GLU A 84 13.39 39.26 -17.54
N ASP A 85 13.92 39.24 -18.77
CA ASP A 85 13.72 38.12 -19.70
C ASP A 85 14.36 36.83 -19.18
N ALA A 86 15.55 36.91 -18.59
CA ALA A 86 16.22 35.76 -17.98
C ALA A 86 15.40 35.21 -16.81
N GLN A 87 14.85 36.08 -15.95
CA GLN A 87 14.00 35.66 -14.83
C GLN A 87 12.73 34.96 -15.32
N VAL A 88 12.06 35.50 -16.35
CA VAL A 88 10.88 34.86 -16.95
C VAL A 88 11.18 33.43 -17.42
N MET A 89 12.36 33.22 -18.02
CA MET A 89 12.79 31.89 -18.46
C MET A 89 13.12 30.95 -17.30
N TYR A 90 13.76 31.43 -16.22
CA TYR A 90 13.95 30.65 -15.00
C TYR A 90 12.61 30.26 -14.35
N ASP A 91 11.63 31.16 -14.33
CA ASP A 91 10.29 30.88 -13.82
C ASP A 91 9.58 29.81 -14.66
N GLN A 92 9.76 29.84 -15.99
CA GLN A 92 9.26 28.79 -16.88
C GLN A 92 9.93 27.44 -16.62
N MET A 93 11.25 27.41 -16.41
CA MET A 93 11.99 26.20 -16.02
C MET A 93 11.49 25.61 -14.71
N HIS A 94 11.25 26.47 -13.71
CA HIS A 94 10.69 26.06 -12.42
C HIS A 94 9.28 25.48 -12.59
N LYS A 95 8.44 26.14 -13.39
CA LYS A 95 7.09 25.67 -13.71
C LYS A 95 7.11 24.29 -14.39
N ILE A 96 7.95 24.10 -15.41
CA ILE A 96 8.10 22.82 -16.10
C ILE A 96 8.54 21.72 -15.12
N THR A 97 9.51 22.01 -14.26
CA THR A 97 9.99 21.06 -13.24
C THR A 97 8.86 20.68 -12.27
N LYS A 98 8.09 21.66 -11.81
CA LYS A 98 6.95 21.43 -10.92
C LYS A 98 5.87 20.58 -11.60
N ASP A 99 5.49 20.92 -12.83
CA ASP A 99 4.46 20.22 -13.60
C ASP A 99 4.87 18.77 -13.88
N TYR A 100 6.13 18.55 -14.25
CA TYR A 100 6.70 17.20 -14.43
C TYR A 100 6.60 16.37 -13.15
N ARG A 101 7.06 16.93 -12.00
CA ARG A 101 7.03 16.23 -10.71
C ARG A 101 5.60 15.87 -10.31
N THR A 102 4.65 16.78 -10.48
CA THR A 102 3.23 16.54 -10.19
C THR A 102 2.65 15.44 -11.09
N GLN A 103 2.87 15.51 -12.40
CA GLN A 103 2.35 14.51 -13.35
C GLN A 103 2.96 13.12 -13.11
N MET A 104 4.26 13.05 -12.87
CA MET A 104 4.94 11.79 -12.58
C MET A 104 4.47 11.18 -11.26
N MET A 105 4.30 11.99 -10.22
CA MET A 105 3.77 11.51 -8.94
C MET A 105 2.35 10.98 -9.10
N ALA A 106 1.49 11.69 -9.84
CA ALA A 106 0.13 11.25 -10.11
C ALA A 106 0.09 9.94 -10.90
N LEU A 107 0.95 9.79 -11.92
CA LEU A 107 1.07 8.55 -12.68
C LEU A 107 1.56 7.39 -11.81
N TYR A 108 2.54 7.63 -10.94
CA TYR A 108 3.08 6.62 -10.04
C TYR A 108 2.05 6.16 -8.99
N VAL A 109 1.30 7.09 -8.39
CA VAL A 109 0.18 6.74 -7.48
C VAL A 109 -0.86 5.90 -8.22
N ARG A 110 -1.23 6.31 -9.45
CA ARG A 110 -2.21 5.59 -10.27
C ARG A 110 -1.74 4.18 -10.63
N SER A 111 -0.47 4.00 -10.97
CA SER A 111 0.06 2.66 -11.30
C SER A 111 0.00 1.73 -10.09
N LEU A 112 0.40 2.22 -8.91
CA LEU A 112 0.33 1.43 -7.67
C LEU A 112 -1.11 1.08 -7.29
N ALA A 113 -2.04 2.03 -7.42
CA ALA A 113 -3.46 1.78 -7.19
C ALA A 113 -3.99 0.65 -8.10
N ARG A 114 -3.63 0.69 -9.39
CA ARG A 114 -4.06 -0.31 -10.37
C ARG A 114 -3.47 -1.69 -10.10
N GLU A 115 -2.18 -1.78 -9.77
CA GLU A 115 -1.54 -3.03 -9.40
C GLU A 115 -2.21 -3.67 -8.17
N TYR A 116 -2.52 -2.87 -7.15
CA TYR A 116 -3.23 -3.32 -5.97
C TYR A 116 -4.65 -3.81 -6.30
N GLU A 117 -5.42 -3.05 -7.08
CA GLU A 117 -6.79 -3.40 -7.48
C GLU A 117 -6.85 -4.74 -8.25
N LEU A 118 -5.91 -4.96 -9.17
CA LEU A 118 -5.83 -6.19 -9.95
C LEU A 118 -5.59 -7.42 -9.06
N LEU A 119 -4.64 -7.33 -8.12
CA LEU A 119 -4.37 -8.41 -7.18
C LEU A 119 -5.53 -8.64 -6.21
N SER A 120 -6.14 -7.57 -5.69
CA SER A 120 -7.30 -7.66 -4.81
C SER A 120 -8.47 -8.36 -5.51
N SER A 121 -8.74 -7.99 -6.77
CA SER A 121 -9.80 -8.60 -7.57
C SER A 121 -9.52 -10.09 -7.86
N GLU A 122 -8.27 -10.44 -8.16
CA GLU A 122 -7.87 -11.82 -8.40
C GLU A 122 -8.02 -12.68 -7.13
N ILE A 123 -7.62 -12.17 -5.97
CA ILE A 123 -7.78 -12.84 -4.68
C ILE A 123 -9.25 -13.09 -4.39
N LYS A 124 -10.11 -12.06 -4.50
CA LYS A 124 -11.57 -12.20 -4.30
C LYS A 124 -12.16 -13.32 -5.15
N ARG A 125 -11.86 -13.31 -6.45
CA ARG A 125 -12.32 -14.37 -7.38
C ARG A 125 -11.78 -15.75 -6.98
N THR A 126 -10.54 -15.84 -6.52
CA THR A 126 -9.92 -17.12 -6.11
C THR A 126 -10.55 -17.66 -4.83
N VAL A 127 -10.92 -16.78 -3.89
CA VAL A 127 -11.65 -17.13 -2.66
C VAL A 127 -13.08 -17.59 -2.98
N GLU A 128 -13.76 -16.96 -3.94
CA GLU A 128 -15.09 -17.40 -4.41
C GLU A 128 -15.06 -18.81 -5.02
N LEU A 129 -13.95 -19.18 -5.67
CA LEU A 129 -13.74 -20.50 -6.27
C LEU A 129 -13.16 -21.53 -5.28
N PHE A 130 -13.04 -21.19 -3.99
CA PHE A 130 -12.46 -22.09 -3.00
C PHE A 130 -13.28 -23.38 -2.89
N PRO A 131 -12.65 -24.58 -2.83
CA PRO A 131 -13.38 -25.85 -2.81
C PRO A 131 -14.38 -25.95 -1.65
N GLN A 132 -15.66 -26.05 -2.01
CA GLN A 132 -16.77 -26.30 -1.08
C GLN A 132 -17.05 -27.81 -1.08
N GLU A 133 -16.73 -28.50 0.01
CA GLU A 133 -17.18 -29.87 0.20
C GLU A 133 -18.59 -29.88 0.79
N LYS A 134 -19.40 -30.87 0.40
CA LYS A 134 -20.72 -31.11 1.01
C LYS A 134 -20.50 -31.58 2.45
N ASP A 135 -21.19 -30.94 3.40
CA ASP A 135 -21.20 -31.31 4.82
C ASP A 135 -21.28 -32.84 4.99
N GLN A 136 -20.26 -33.44 5.60
CA GLN A 136 -20.26 -34.86 5.98
C GLN A 136 -20.86 -35.10 7.37
N GLY A 137 -21.72 -34.21 7.88
CA GLY A 137 -22.46 -34.46 9.13
C GLY A 137 -22.90 -33.22 9.88
N PHE A 138 -23.88 -33.40 10.77
CA PHE A 138 -24.44 -32.37 11.63
C PHE A 138 -23.36 -31.86 12.62
N GLY A 139 -22.87 -30.64 12.42
CA GLY A 139 -22.04 -29.92 13.40
C GLY A 139 -20.52 -29.86 13.15
N ALA A 140 -20.02 -30.36 12.01
CA ALA A 140 -18.62 -30.17 11.62
C ALA A 140 -18.44 -28.84 10.88
N THR A 141 -17.53 -27.96 11.33
CA THR A 141 -17.13 -26.78 10.56
C THR A 141 -16.50 -27.25 9.25
N SER A 142 -17.07 -26.91 8.10
CA SER A 142 -16.46 -27.27 6.82
C SER A 142 -15.11 -26.55 6.66
N GLY A 143 -14.15 -27.19 5.98
CA GLY A 143 -12.84 -26.59 5.70
C GLY A 143 -12.93 -25.25 4.95
N HIS A 144 -14.02 -25.04 4.19
CA HIS A 144 -14.33 -23.75 3.55
C HIS A 144 -14.64 -22.65 4.58
N VAL A 145 -15.46 -22.94 5.60
CA VAL A 145 -15.82 -21.98 6.64
C VAL A 145 -14.60 -21.63 7.49
N ALA A 146 -13.80 -22.63 7.88
CA ALA A 146 -12.55 -22.39 8.62
C ALA A 146 -11.56 -21.56 7.80
N PHE A 147 -11.40 -21.87 6.51
CA PHE A 147 -10.56 -21.07 5.61
C PHE A 147 -11.02 -19.62 5.51
N LYS A 148 -12.32 -19.39 5.33
CA LYS A 148 -12.88 -18.04 5.21
C LYS A 148 -12.61 -17.21 6.47
N HIS A 149 -12.86 -17.78 7.65
CA HIS A 149 -12.58 -17.12 8.92
C HIS A 149 -11.09 -16.77 9.07
N TYR A 150 -10.21 -17.74 8.79
CA TYR A 150 -8.77 -17.53 8.75
C TYR A 150 -8.37 -16.39 7.79
N HIS A 151 -8.94 -16.39 6.58
CA HIS A 151 -8.62 -15.41 5.55
C HIS A 151 -9.04 -13.99 5.96
N GLU A 152 -10.22 -13.84 6.55
CA GLU A 152 -10.72 -12.55 7.09
C GLU A 152 -9.79 -11.99 8.19
N LEU A 153 -9.31 -12.85 9.09
CA LEU A 153 -8.34 -12.47 10.12
C LEU A 153 -7.00 -12.04 9.51
N ARG A 154 -6.52 -12.78 8.50
CA ARG A 154 -5.30 -12.44 7.77
C ARG A 154 -5.42 -11.12 7.04
N GLU A 155 -6.53 -10.85 6.36
CA GLU A 155 -6.78 -9.55 5.72
C GLU A 155 -6.80 -8.42 6.76
N LYS A 156 -7.46 -8.63 7.91
CA LYS A 156 -7.48 -7.66 9.01
C LYS A 156 -6.07 -7.35 9.52
N ARG A 157 -5.23 -8.37 9.77
CA ARG A 157 -3.84 -8.17 10.21
C ARG A 157 -3.06 -7.34 9.21
N LEU A 158 -3.13 -7.70 7.93
CA LEU A 158 -2.35 -7.02 6.89
C LEU A 158 -2.75 -5.54 6.75
N ASN A 159 -4.04 -5.23 6.90
CA ASN A 159 -4.50 -3.83 6.92
C ASN A 159 -3.94 -3.06 8.13
N LEU A 160 -3.94 -3.65 9.32
CA LEU A 160 -3.34 -3.05 10.51
C LEU A 160 -1.82 -2.82 10.35
N GLU A 161 -1.09 -3.73 9.69
CA GLU A 161 0.33 -3.54 9.38
C GLU A 161 0.56 -2.36 8.41
N VAL A 162 -0.32 -2.18 7.43
CA VAL A 162 -0.28 -1.05 6.50
C VAL A 162 -0.51 0.26 7.24
N GLU A 163 -1.54 0.32 8.09
CA GLU A 163 -1.82 1.49 8.94
C GLU A 163 -0.64 1.81 9.85
N GLN A 164 -0.03 0.80 10.48
CA GLN A 164 1.14 1.00 11.32
C GLN A 164 2.35 1.55 10.55
N SER A 165 2.46 1.20 9.27
CA SER A 165 3.56 1.67 8.42
C SER A 165 3.46 3.17 8.12
N LEU A 166 2.26 3.74 8.11
CA LEU A 166 2.04 5.18 7.93
C LEU A 166 2.55 6.00 9.12
N TYR A 167 2.45 5.49 10.35
CA TYR A 167 2.95 6.22 11.52
C TYR A 167 4.43 6.57 11.43
N PHE A 168 5.25 5.71 10.81
CA PHE A 168 6.67 6.01 10.60
C PHE A 168 6.89 7.21 9.67
N LEU A 169 6.00 7.43 8.68
CA LEU A 169 6.04 8.63 7.84
C LEU A 169 5.60 9.88 8.60
N GLU A 170 4.61 9.75 9.48
CA GLU A 170 4.10 10.87 10.29
C GLU A 170 5.10 11.30 11.37
N GLU A 171 5.81 10.35 12.00
CA GLU A 171 6.82 10.62 13.03
C GLU A 171 8.15 11.16 12.47
N THR A 172 8.45 10.92 11.19
CA THR A 172 9.66 11.42 10.53
C THR A 172 9.49 12.82 9.92
N GLN A 173 8.34 13.46 10.09
CA GLN A 173 8.23 14.88 9.79
C GLN A 173 9.12 15.69 10.74
N PRO A 174 10.00 16.58 10.25
CA PRO A 174 10.40 17.70 11.08
C PRO A 174 9.14 18.48 11.43
N MET A 175 8.92 18.77 12.72
CA MET A 175 7.90 19.74 13.14
C MET A 175 8.09 21.00 12.27
N GLN A 176 7.24 21.19 11.25
CA GLN A 176 7.07 22.51 10.67
C GLN A 176 6.32 23.31 11.73
N ILE A 177 7.09 23.83 12.69
CA ILE A 177 6.65 24.86 13.60
C ILE A 177 6.20 26.00 12.69
N ASN A 178 4.91 26.32 12.79
CA ASN A 178 4.33 27.55 12.29
C ASN A 178 5.17 28.74 12.78
N SER A 179 6.17 29.16 12.02
CA SER A 179 6.71 30.51 12.12
C SER A 179 5.79 31.42 11.32
N ILE A 180 4.59 31.64 11.88
CA ILE A 180 3.80 32.83 11.57
C ILE A 180 4.54 33.95 12.29
N THR A 181 5.42 34.61 11.54
CA THR A 181 5.97 35.92 11.91
C THR A 181 4.80 36.90 12.02
N SER A 182 4.59 37.41 13.23
CA SER A 182 3.99 38.74 13.46
C SER A 182 5.12 39.76 13.50
#